data_AF-A0A497M281-F1
#
_entry.id   AF-A0A497M281-F1
#
_cell.length_a   1.000
_cell.length_b   1.000
_cell.length_c   1.000
_cell.angle_alpha   90.00
_cell.angle_beta   90.00
_cell.angle_gamma   90.00
#
_symmetry.space_group_name_H-M   'P 1'
#
loop_
_entity.id
_entity.type
_entity.pdbx_description
1 polymer ?
#
loop_
_entity_poly.entity_id
_entity_poly.type
_entity_poly.pdbx_seq_one_letter_code
_entity_poly.pdbx_strand_id
1 'polypeptide(L)' 'MVKILFEGVHHIGIAVKNLDEALEIFQGKIGLKLEKITVVEDQKVKSAMLSTEGETKIEL' A
#
# COMPACT_ATOMS: atom_id res chain seq x y z
N MET A 1 -13.67 28.27 16.17
CA MET A 1 -13.24 26.88 15.96
C MET A 1 -12.94 26.68 14.49
N VAL A 2 -11.71 26.33 14.13
CA VAL A 2 -11.38 25.94 12.75
C VAL A 2 -11.73 24.46 12.62
N LYS A 3 -12.63 24.11 11.69
CA LYS A 3 -12.98 22.73 11.40
C LYS A 3 -11.95 22.18 10.40
N ILE A 4 -11.14 21.23 10.84
CA ILE A 4 -10.26 20.49 9.94
C ILE A 4 -11.11 19.46 9.18
N LEU A 5 -11.01 19.47 7.85
CA LEU A 5 -11.80 18.63 6.93
C LEU A 5 -11.11 17.30 6.57
N PHE A 6 -9.85 17.14 6.93
CA PHE A 6 -9.02 15.99 6.60
C PHE A 6 -8.57 15.30 7.88
N GLU A 7 -8.75 13.99 7.95
CA GLU A 7 -8.37 13.19 9.14
C GLU A 7 -6.93 12.66 9.05
N GLY A 8 -6.47 12.30 7.84
CA GLY A 8 -5.13 11.76 7.63
C GLY A 8 -4.96 11.13 6.25
N VAL A 9 -3.86 10.43 6.06
CA VAL A 9 -3.57 9.67 4.83
C VAL A 9 -3.74 8.19 5.10
N HIS A 10 -4.73 7.56 4.46
CA HIS A 10 -5.01 6.14 4.63
C HIS A 10 -3.90 5.26 4.03
N HIS A 11 -3.49 5.53 2.79
CA HIS A 11 -2.37 4.87 2.14
C HIS A 11 -1.69 5.77 1.10
N ILE A 12 -0.48 5.37 0.69
CA ILE A 12 0.22 5.91 -0.47
C ILE A 12 0.32 4.80 -1.51
N GLY A 13 -0.25 5.03 -2.69
CA GLY A 13 -0.17 4.11 -3.82
C GLY A 13 1.12 4.29 -4.62
N ILE A 14 1.80 3.20 -4.97
CA ILE A 14 3.03 3.19 -5.76
C ILE A 14 2.84 2.24 -6.94
N ALA A 15 2.66 2.77 -8.14
CA ALA A 15 2.58 1.95 -9.34
C ALA A 15 3.92 1.26 -9.62
N VAL A 16 3.90 -0.07 -9.66
CA VAL A 16 5.08 -0.90 -9.95
C VAL A 16 4.92 -1.67 -11.25
N LYS A 17 6.04 -1.94 -11.94
CA LYS A 17 6.03 -2.74 -13.18
C LYS A 17 5.70 -4.21 -12.93
N ASN A 18 6.14 -4.73 -11.79
CA ASN A 18 5.95 -6.10 -11.36
C ASN A 18 5.74 -6.12 -9.85
N LEU A 19 4.61 -6.66 -9.40
CA LEU A 19 4.24 -6.69 -7.99
C LEU A 19 5.13 -7.63 -7.17
N ASP A 20 5.52 -8.76 -7.73
CA ASP A 20 6.30 -9.77 -7.01
C ASP A 20 7.74 -9.26 -6.76
N GLU A 21 8.35 -8.63 -7.76
CA GLU A 21 9.66 -7.96 -7.61
C GLU A 21 9.62 -6.82 -6.58
N ALA A 22 8.52 -6.05 -6.56
CA ALA A 22 8.34 -5.00 -5.58
C ALA A 22 8.19 -5.57 -4.17
N LEU A 23 7.43 -6.65 -3.99
CA LEU A 23 7.26 -7.31 -2.72
C LEU A 23 8.58 -7.85 -2.14
N GLU A 24 9.51 -8.33 -2.97
CA GLU A 24 10.85 -8.72 -2.51
C GLU A 24 11.62 -7.56 -1.88
N ILE A 25 11.48 -6.35 -2.45
CA ILE A 25 12.12 -5.14 -1.92
C ILE A 25 11.42 -4.68 -0.64
N PHE A 26 10.10 -4.48 -0.71
CA PHE A 26 9.36 -3.87 0.39
C PHE A 26 9.23 -4.79 1.60
N GLN A 27 9.02 -6.09 1.41
CA GLN A 27 9.02 -7.05 2.52
C GLN A 27 10.44 -7.48 2.90
N GLY A 28 11.27 -7.85 1.92
CA GLY A 28 12.56 -8.49 2.20
C GLY A 28 13.67 -7.51 2.58
N LYS A 29 13.74 -6.34 1.93
CA LYS A 29 14.81 -5.36 2.17
C LYS A 29 14.40 -4.24 3.11
N ILE A 30 13.16 -3.75 3.00
CA ILE A 30 12.64 -2.67 3.83
C ILE A 30 12.01 -3.23 5.12
N GLY A 31 11.43 -4.43 5.07
CA GLY A 31 10.83 -5.08 6.25
C GLY A 31 9.36 -4.75 6.48
N LEU A 32 8.64 -4.20 5.50
CA LEU A 32 7.20 -3.98 5.62
C LEU A 32 6.43 -5.30 5.60
N LYS A 33 5.34 -5.36 6.35
CA LYS A 33 4.52 -6.58 6.46
C LYS A 33 3.38 -6.57 5.44
N LEU A 34 3.25 -7.62 4.64
CA LEU A 34 2.08 -7.82 3.79
C LEU A 34 0.82 -8.07 4.63
N GLU A 35 -0.20 -7.23 4.43
CA GLU A 35 -1.50 -7.37 5.08
C GLU A 35 -2.51 -8.05 4.17
N LYS A 36 -2.58 -7.64 2.89
CA LYS A 36 -3.60 -8.11 1.96
C LYS A 36 -3.16 -7.97 0.51
N ILE A 37 -3.50 -8.94 -0.32
CA ILE A 37 -3.46 -8.82 -1.78
C ILE A 37 -4.91 -8.72 -2.28
N THR A 38 -5.16 -7.78 -3.20
CA THR A 38 -6.47 -7.59 -3.83
C THR A 38 -6.33 -7.64 -5.34
N VAL A 39 -7.20 -8.38 -6.02
CA VAL A 39 -7.36 -8.31 -7.47
C VAL A 39 -8.65 -7.57 -7.75
N VAL A 40 -8.57 -6.46 -8.48
CA VAL A 40 -9.72 -5.68 -8.92
C VAL A 40 -9.90 -5.95 -10.41
N GLU A 41 -10.69 -6.97 -10.74
CA GLU A 41 -10.81 -7.51 -12.10
C GLU A 41 -11.24 -6.44 -13.13
N ASP A 42 -12.23 -5.61 -12.78
CA ASP A 42 -12.73 -4.54 -13.64
C ASP A 42 -11.65 -3.50 -13.99
N GLN A 43 -10.68 -3.31 -13.09
CA GLN A 43 -9.56 -2.39 -13.30
C GLN A 43 -8.33 -3.10 -13.87
N LYS A 44 -8.35 -4.43 -13.97
CA LYS A 44 -7.20 -5.28 -14.34
C LYS A 44 -5.96 -4.99 -13.49
N VAL A 45 -6.17 -4.65 -12.22
CA VAL A 45 -5.11 -4.34 -11.26
C VAL A 45 -5.03 -5.44 -10.21
N LYS A 46 -3.80 -5.84 -9.86
CA LYS A 46 -3.49 -6.60 -8.65
C LYS A 46 -2.67 -5.69 -7.76
N SER A 47 -3.12 -5.45 -6.53
CA SER A 47 -2.42 -4.62 -5.55
C SER A 47 -2.09 -5.38 -4.27
N ALA A 48 -1.07 -4.92 -3.56
CA ALA A 48 -0.65 -5.43 -2.26
C ALA A 48 -0.59 -4.30 -1.23
N MET A 49 -1.34 -4.46 -0.14
CA MET A 49 -1.33 -3.55 1.00
C MET A 49 -0.27 -3.98 2.01
N LEU A 50 0.64 -3.07 2.35
CA LEU A 50 1.75 -3.26 3.26
C LEU A 50 1.62 -2.35 4.48
N SER A 51 1.83 -2.93 5.66
CA SER A 51 1.85 -2.23 6.94
C SER A 51 3.16 -1.50 7.16
N THR A 52 3.08 -0.27 7.66
CA THR A 52 4.23 0.51 8.16
C THR A 52 4.36 0.45 9.69
N GLU A 53 3.52 -0.35 10.35
CA GLU A 53 3.26 -0.31 11.80
C GLU A 53 2.66 1.02 12.32
N GLY A 54 2.40 1.98 11.42
CA GLY A 54 1.69 3.23 11.69
C GLY A 54 0.31 3.29 11.07
N GLU A 55 -0.25 4.51 11.02
CA GLU A 55 -1.60 4.75 10.48
C GLU A 55 -1.65 4.67 8.94
N THR A 56 -0.60 5.16 8.26
CA THR A 56 -0.54 5.19 6.80
C THR A 56 0.10 3.92 6.25
N LYS A 57 -0.53 3.32 5.24
CA LYS A 57 -0.06 2.10 4.59
C LYS A 57 0.62 2.38 3.24
N ILE A 58 1.36 1.40 2.72
CA ILE A 58 1.84 1.42 1.33
C ILE A 58 1.00 0.44 0.53
N GLU A 59 0.44 0.90 -0.59
CA GLU A 59 -0.24 0.04 -1.57
C GLU A 59 0.63 -0.03 -2.83
N LEU A 60 1.12 -1.24 -3.13
CA LEU A 60 1.87 -1.53 -4.37
C LEU A 60 0.93 -2.06 -5.45
#